data_AF-A0A392RJ30-F1
#
_entry.id   AF-A0A392RJ30-F1
#
_cell.length_a   1.000
_cell.length_b   1.000
_cell.length_c   1.000
_cell.angle_alpha   90.00
_cell.angle_beta   90.00
_cell.angle_gamma   90.00
#
_symmetry.space_group_name_H-M   'P 1'
#
loop_
_entity.id
_entity.type
_entity.pdbx_description
1 polymer ?
#
loop_
_entity_poly.entity_id
_entity_poly.type
_entity_poly.pdbx_seq_one_letter_code
_entity_poly.pdbx_strand_id
1 'polypeptide(L)'
;MLLRSHKNKLWSSTAVEIFSVFIGQEKSKAVQIYGSIEVLRDDEELCYIFKRDENEALVLSENLKFIPIPDGSRVFDDCSSLKMKFDIKDIEG
;
A
#
# COMPACT_ATOMS: atom_id res chain seq x y z
N MET A 1 36.98 26.63 15.98
CA MET A 1 36.67 25.45 15.15
C MET A 1 36.21 24.34 16.08
N LEU A 2 34.91 24.07 16.15
CA LEU A 2 34.33 23.02 17.00
C LEU A 2 33.58 22.06 16.06
N LEU A 3 34.24 20.97 15.67
CA LEU A 3 33.61 19.88 14.93
C LEU A 3 32.61 19.22 15.89
N ARG A 4 31.31 19.39 15.62
CA ARG A 4 30.27 18.63 16.30
C ARG A 4 30.54 17.16 16.03
N SER A 5 30.81 16.42 17.10
CA SER A 5 30.91 14.95 17.06
C SER A 5 29.57 14.41 16.57
N HIS A 6 29.50 14.00 15.31
CA HIS A 6 28.38 13.22 14.80
C HIS A 6 28.40 11.87 15.53
N LYS A 7 27.54 11.72 16.54
CA LYS A 7 27.23 10.41 17.09
C LYS A 7 26.50 9.66 15.97
N ASN A 8 27.21 8.77 15.28
CA ASN A 8 26.63 7.80 14.35
C ASN A 8 25.73 6.86 15.14
N LYS A 9 24.49 7.30 15.35
CA LYS A 9 23.44 6.49 15.93
C LYS A 9 22.85 5.72 14.74
N LEU A 10 23.12 4.42 14.66
CA LEU A 10 22.53 3.54 13.66
C LEU A 10 21.02 3.52 13.92
N TRP A 11 20.25 4.27 13.13
CA TRP A 11 18.79 4.23 13.16
C TRP A 11 18.37 3.08 12.24
N SER A 12 17.47 2.23 12.73
CA SER A 12 16.89 1.16 11.94
C SER A 12 16.09 1.78 10.79
N SER A 13 16.45 1.48 9.54
CA SER A 13 15.63 1.90 8.40
C SER A 13 14.28 1.20 8.48
N THR A 14 13.19 1.96 8.52
CA THR A 14 11.82 1.44 8.53
C THR A 14 11.44 1.05 7.10
N ALA A 15 12.11 0.06 6.53
CA ALA A 15 11.79 -0.48 5.22
C ALA A 15 10.55 -1.38 5.35
N VAL A 16 9.37 -0.86 5.01
CA VAL A 16 8.16 -1.67 4.90
C VAL A 16 7.91 -1.97 3.43
N GLU A 17 8.10 -3.24 3.06
CA GLU A 17 7.79 -3.74 1.71
C GLU A 17 6.43 -4.45 1.75
N ILE A 18 5.48 -3.95 0.96
CA ILE A 18 4.14 -4.53 0.85
C ILE A 18 4.09 -5.36 -0.43
N PHE A 19 4.00 -6.68 -0.29
CA PHE A 19 4.02 -7.61 -1.42
C PHE A 19 2.63 -7.90 -1.98
N SER A 20 1.59 -7.85 -1.13
CA SER A 20 0.22 -8.20 -1.52
C SER A 20 -0.81 -7.71 -0.51
N VAL A 21 -2.01 -7.37 -0.98
CA VAL A 21 -3.21 -7.14 -0.15
C VAL A 21 -4.22 -8.24 -0.42
N PHE A 22 -4.73 -8.88 0.64
CA PHE A 22 -5.75 -9.94 0.55
C PHE A 22 -7.14 -9.36 0.84
N ILE A 23 -8.11 -9.69 0.00
CA ILE A 23 -9.50 -9.27 0.19
C ILE A 23 -10.34 -10.53 0.44
N GLY A 24 -10.94 -10.58 1.64
CA GLY A 24 -11.86 -11.65 2.00
C GLY A 24 -13.15 -11.54 1.19
N GLN A 25 -13.57 -12.63 0.55
CA GLN A 25 -14.86 -12.74 -0.14
C GLN A 25 -15.74 -13.71 0.64
N GLU A 26 -16.94 -13.28 1.04
CA GLU A 26 -17.90 -14.13 1.78
C GLU A 26 -18.56 -15.17 0.87
N LYS A 27 -18.66 -14.89 -0.43
CA LYS A 27 -19.24 -15.77 -1.45
C LYS A 27 -18.20 -16.01 -2.54
N SER A 28 -18.17 -17.20 -3.14
CA SER A 28 -17.27 -17.53 -4.26
C SER A 28 -17.67 -16.87 -5.59
N LYS A 29 -18.24 -15.67 -5.54
CA LYS A 29 -18.59 -14.89 -6.72
C LYS A 29 -17.41 -13.99 -7.08
N ALA A 30 -17.19 -13.81 -8.38
CA ALA A 30 -16.25 -12.82 -8.85
C ALA A 30 -16.72 -11.42 -8.40
N VAL A 31 -15.80 -10.62 -7.86
CA VAL A 31 -16.06 -9.24 -7.42
C VAL A 31 -15.23 -8.31 -8.29
N GLN A 32 -15.79 -7.18 -8.70
CA GLN A 32 -15.08 -6.19 -9.51
C GLN A 32 -14.78 -4.98 -8.64
N ILE A 33 -13.50 -4.80 -8.29
CA ILE A 33 -13.09 -3.75 -7.38
C ILE A 33 -12.36 -2.61 -8.07
N TYR A 34 -12.61 -1.39 -7.62
CA TYR A 34 -11.88 -0.18 -8.00
C TYR A 34 -11.65 0.72 -6.78
N GLY A 35 -10.88 1.78 -6.97
CA GLY A 35 -10.52 2.74 -5.93
C GLY A 35 -9.01 2.77 -5.66
N SER A 36 -8.61 3.11 -4.44
CA SER A 36 -7.22 3.29 -4.04
C SER A 36 -6.85 2.60 -2.73
N ILE A 37 -5.58 2.21 -2.63
CA ILE A 37 -4.90 1.92 -1.38
C ILE A 37 -3.66 2.80 -1.31
N GLU A 38 -3.69 3.73 -0.37
CA GLU A 38 -2.65 4.73 -0.11
C GLU A 38 -1.78 4.27 1.04
N VAL A 39 -0.46 4.38 0.88
CA VAL A 39 0.49 4.30 1.98
C VAL A 39 0.80 5.72 2.41
N LEU A 40 0.57 6.01 3.68
CA LEU A 40 0.79 7.32 4.28
C LEU A 40 2.01 7.28 5.19
N ARG A 41 2.83 8.32 5.12
CA ARG A 41 3.92 8.61 6.05
C ARG A 41 3.53 9.82 6.87
N ASP A 42 3.47 9.67 8.19
CA ASP A 42 3.17 10.80 9.08
C ASP A 42 1.96 11.64 8.60
N ASP A 43 0.93 10.93 8.12
CA ASP A 43 -0.32 11.44 7.52
C ASP A 43 -0.22 12.11 6.13
N GLU A 44 0.96 12.10 5.50
CA GLU A 44 1.17 12.52 4.10
C GLU A 44 1.18 11.30 3.15
N GLU A 45 0.56 11.44 1.97
CA GLU A 45 0.55 10.37 0.96
C GLU A 45 1.95 10.13 0.40
N LEU A 46 2.45 8.91 0.58
CA LEU A 46 3.75 8.49 0.05
C LEU A 46 3.60 7.88 -1.35
N CYS A 47 2.70 6.92 -1.49
CA CYS A 47 2.42 6.25 -2.76
C CYS A 47 1.07 5.51 -2.75
N TYR A 48 0.61 5.16 -3.95
CA TYR A 48 -0.47 4.20 -4.15
C TYR A 48 0.10 2.82 -4.42
N ILE A 49 -0.36 1.81 -3.69
CA ILE A 49 -0.08 0.40 -4.02
C ILE A 49 -1.17 -0.22 -4.88
N PHE A 50 -2.34 0.42 -4.91
CA PHE A 50 -3.43 0.13 -5.82
C PHE A 50 -4.12 1.44 -6.13
N LYS A 51 -4.36 1.72 -7.41
CA LYS A 51 -5.18 2.84 -7.86
C LYS A 51 -5.79 2.47 -9.20
N ARG A 52 -7.12 2.38 -9.24
CA ARG A 52 -7.88 2.09 -10.45
C ARG A 52 -9.19 2.85 -10.43
N ASP A 53 -9.54 3.39 -11.59
CA ASP A 53 -10.85 3.97 -11.80
C ASP A 53 -11.89 2.87 -12.07
N GLU A 54 -13.18 3.21 -12.00
CA GLU A 54 -14.29 2.28 -12.21
C GLU A 54 -14.20 1.56 -13.58
N ASN A 55 -13.79 2.29 -14.63
CA ASN A 55 -13.61 1.74 -15.99
C ASN A 55 -12.46 0.72 -16.09
N GLU A 56 -11.57 0.69 -15.09
CA GLU A 56 -10.38 -0.16 -15.06
C GLU A 56 -10.48 -1.23 -13.97
N ALA A 57 -11.66 -1.46 -13.40
CA ALA A 57 -11.87 -2.32 -12.25
C ALA A 57 -11.18 -3.69 -12.37
N LEU A 58 -10.60 -4.13 -11.26
CA LEU A 58 -9.93 -5.41 -11.15
C LEU A 58 -10.94 -6.50 -10.78
N VAL A 59 -11.02 -7.54 -11.61
CA VAL A 59 -11.82 -8.73 -11.34
C VAL A 59 -11.06 -9.64 -10.36
N LEU A 60 -11.59 -9.78 -9.14
CA LEU A 60 -11.14 -10.78 -8.17
C LEU A 60 -12.03 -12.02 -8.28
N SER A 61 -11.45 -13.12 -8.79
CA SER A 61 -12.13 -14.40 -8.97
C SER A 61 -11.70 -15.42 -7.91
N GLU A 62 -12.29 -16.61 -7.88
CA GLU A 62 -11.93 -17.69 -6.93
C GLU A 62 -10.42 -17.99 -6.90
N ASN A 63 -9.74 -17.81 -8.04
CA ASN A 63 -8.31 -18.08 -8.21
C ASN A 63 -7.41 -16.86 -7.92
N LEU A 64 -7.98 -15.67 -7.79
CA LEU A 64 -7.23 -14.42 -7.57
C LEU A 64 -7.87 -13.62 -6.43
N LYS A 65 -7.44 -13.91 -5.20
CA LYS A 65 -7.94 -13.29 -3.95
C LYS A 65 -7.09 -12.14 -3.43
N PHE A 66 -6.09 -11.73 -4.22
CA PHE A 66 -5.13 -10.71 -3.83
C PHE A 66 -4.93 -9.71 -4.95
N ILE A 67 -4.64 -8.47 -4.57
CA ILE A 67 -4.23 -7.42 -5.50
C ILE A 67 -2.72 -7.60 -5.74
N PRO A 68 -2.29 -7.93 -6.97
CA PRO A 68 -0.87 -7.92 -7.30
C PRO A 68 -0.40 -6.46 -7.31
N ILE A 69 0.69 -6.17 -6.60
CA ILE A 69 1.33 -4.86 -6.57
C ILE A 69 2.49 -4.92 -7.57
N PRO A 70 2.32 -4.43 -8.81
CA PRO A 70 3.35 -4.56 -9.85
C PRO A 70 4.59 -3.71 -9.53
N ASP A 71 4.42 -2.59 -8.83
CA ASP A 71 5.48 -1.64 -8.49
C ASP A 71 5.45 -1.32 -6.99
N GLY A 72 5.98 -2.24 -6.18
CA GLY A 72 6.27 -1.95 -4.78
C GLY A 72 7.30 -0.82 -4.70
N SER A 73 6.97 0.27 -4.02
CA SER A 73 7.94 1.34 -3.75
C SER A 73 9.08 0.78 -2.90
N ARG A 74 10.28 0.71 -3.48
CA ARG A 74 11.52 0.30 -2.78
C ARG A 74 12.19 1.46 -2.04
N VAL A 75 11.45 2.55 -1.82
CA VAL A 75 12.01 3.77 -1.23
C VAL A 75 12.13 3.58 0.27
N PHE A 76 13.37 3.54 0.74
CA PHE A 76 13.73 3.50 2.14
C PHE A 76 13.51 4.87 2.77
N ASP A 77 12.76 4.93 3.87
CA ASP A 77 12.55 6.21 4.56
C ASP A 77 12.56 6.10 6.09
N ASP A 78 13.01 7.19 6.72
CA ASP A 78 12.96 7.41 8.16
C ASP A 78 11.58 7.98 8.52
N CYS A 79 10.56 7.12 8.57
CA CYS A 79 9.24 7.51 9.03
C CYS A 79 9.01 7.16 10.50
N SER A 80 8.35 8.05 11.24
CA SER A 80 7.94 7.78 12.63
C SER A 80 6.69 6.89 12.68
N SER A 81 5.82 7.03 11.67
CA SER A 81 4.63 6.22 11.50
C SER A 81 4.36 5.91 10.03
N LEU A 82 3.89 4.68 9.79
CA LEU A 82 3.36 4.25 8.51
C LEU A 82 1.88 3.89 8.70
N LYS A 83 1.01 4.45 7.87
CA LYS A 83 -0.43 4.13 7.87
C LYS A 83 -0.84 3.69 6.47
N MET A 84 -1.96 2.99 6.39
CA MET A 84 -2.58 2.64 5.12
C MET A 84 -4.01 3.12 5.13
N LYS A 85 -4.43 3.76 4.04
CA LYS A 85 -5.80 4.22 3.83
C LYS A 85 -6.40 3.46 2.65
N PHE A 86 -7.58 2.91 2.87
CA PHE A 86 -8.30 2.08 1.91
C PHE A 86 -9.56 2.81 1.48
N ASP A 87 -9.69 3.06 0.17
CA ASP A 87 -10.94 3.47 -0.47
C ASP A 87 -11.21 2.46 -1.59
N ILE A 88 -11.87 1.36 -1.27
CA ILE A 88 -12.14 0.26 -2.19
C ILE A 88 -13.64 0.07 -2.31
N LYS A 89 -14.12 -0.05 -3.54
CA LYS A 89 -15.54 -0.21 -3.88
C LYS A 89 -15.74 -1.39 -4.80
N ASP A 90 -16.88 -2.03 -4.65
CA ASP A 90 -17.41 -2.99 -5.62
C ASP A 90 -18.24 -2.23 -6.67
N ILE A 91 -18.15 -2.62 -7.94
CA ILE A 91 -19.04 -2.11 -8.99
C ILE A 91 -20.50 -2.49 -8.70
N GLU A 92 -20.72 -3.69 -8.16
CA GLU A 92 -22.09 -4.20 -7.98
C GLU A 92 -22.82 -3.66 -6.73
N GLY A 93 -22.10 -2.97 -5.83
CA GLY A 93 -22.65 -2.29 -4.64
C GLY A 93 -22.61 -3.12 -3.35
#